data_AF-A0A924B647-F1
#
_entry.id   AF-A0A924B647-F1
#
_cell.length_a   1.000
_cell.length_b   1.000
_cell.length_c   1.000
_cell.angle_alpha   90.00
_cell.angle_beta   90.00
_cell.angle_gamma   90.00
#
_symmetry.space_group_name_H-M   'P 1'
#
loop_
_entity.id
_entity.type
_entity.pdbx_description
1 polymer ?
#
loop_
_entity_poly.entity_id
_entity_poly.type
_entity_poly.pdbx_seq_one_letter_code
_entity_poly.pdbx_strand_id
1 'polypeptide(L)'
;INGQYSLRDGAYITQPEYSHWFKDVEWNIENHGVDPDIEVDITPDDYAAGRDPQLERGVAEALAGIKLNPKVQFKPSYYPDLSIPKKLALMKKR
;
A
#
# COMPACT_ATOMS: atom_id res chain seq x y z
N ILE A 1 -5.49 -17.62 -2.50
CA ILE A 1 -6.76 -18.34 -2.74
C ILE A 1 -6.62 -19.12 -4.04
N ASN A 2 -6.90 -20.42 -4.04
CA ASN A 2 -7.02 -21.21 -5.28
C ASN A 2 -8.49 -21.59 -5.51
N GLY A 3 -9.02 -21.31 -6.70
CA GLY A 3 -10.37 -21.65 -7.13
C GLY A 3 -10.39 -22.47 -8.43
N GLN A 4 -9.35 -23.27 -8.69
CA GLN A 4 -9.29 -24.07 -9.92
C GLN A 4 -10.30 -25.23 -9.98
N TYR A 5 -11.04 -25.49 -8.90
CA TYR A 5 -11.94 -26.63 -8.77
C TYR A 5 -13.40 -26.23 -8.80
N SER A 6 -14.19 -26.98 -9.57
CA SER A 6 -15.66 -26.89 -9.60
C SER A 6 -16.28 -28.24 -9.27
N LEU A 7 -17.45 -28.21 -8.64
CA LEU A 7 -18.24 -29.38 -8.31
C LEU A 7 -19.08 -29.82 -9.53
N ARG A 8 -19.62 -31.03 -9.46
CA ARG A 8 -20.39 -31.64 -10.56
C ARG A 8 -21.65 -30.85 -10.94
N ASP A 9 -22.21 -30.10 -10.01
CA ASP A 9 -23.35 -29.21 -10.18
C ASP A 9 -22.96 -27.79 -10.67
N GLY A 10 -21.67 -27.55 -10.89
CA GLY A 10 -21.13 -26.26 -11.34
C GLY A 10 -20.79 -25.29 -10.21
N ALA A 11 -20.97 -25.67 -8.93
CA ALA A 11 -20.58 -24.83 -7.81
C ALA A 11 -19.05 -24.64 -7.75
N TYR A 12 -18.63 -23.43 -7.42
CA TYR A 12 -17.22 -23.03 -7.32
C TYR A 12 -16.75 -23.11 -5.86
N ILE A 13 -15.57 -23.68 -5.63
CA ILE A 13 -14.99 -23.78 -4.29
C ILE A 13 -13.64 -23.07 -4.25
N THR A 14 -13.33 -22.48 -3.09
CA THR A 14 -12.02 -21.90 -2.82
C THR A 14 -11.34 -22.67 -1.70
N GLN A 15 -10.07 -23.01 -1.88
CA GLN A 15 -9.24 -23.58 -0.82
C GLN A 15 -8.06 -22.63 -0.51
N PRO A 16 -7.77 -22.36 0.77
CA PRO A 16 -6.57 -21.65 1.16
C PRO A 16 -5.36 -22.57 1.00
N GLU A 17 -4.78 -22.60 -0.19
CA GLU A 17 -3.61 -23.43 -0.52
C GLU A 17 -2.27 -22.78 -0.10
N TYR A 18 -2.27 -21.47 0.09
CA TYR A 18 -1.07 -20.70 0.39
C TYR A 18 -1.15 -20.11 1.79
N SER A 19 -0.31 -20.61 2.69
CA SER A 19 -0.15 -20.08 4.05
C SER A 19 0.94 -19.00 4.06
N HIS A 20 0.70 -17.93 4.81
CA HIS A 20 1.64 -16.81 4.92
C HIS A 20 2.39 -16.92 6.25
N TRP A 21 3.71 -16.95 6.18
CA TRP A 21 4.60 -16.94 7.33
C TRP A 21 5.51 -15.72 7.26
N PHE A 22 5.67 -15.03 8.37
CA PHE A 22 6.54 -13.87 8.50
C PHE A 22 7.65 -14.15 9.52
N LYS A 23 8.82 -13.53 9.35
CA LYS A 23 10.01 -13.82 10.18
C LYS A 23 9.85 -13.42 11.65
N ASP A 24 8.99 -12.43 11.89
CA ASP A 24 8.76 -11.72 13.13
C ASP A 24 7.45 -12.14 13.81
N VAL A 25 6.38 -12.33 13.03
CA VAL A 25 5.04 -12.68 13.55
C VAL A 25 4.62 -14.12 13.24
N GLU A 26 5.45 -14.88 12.54
CA GLU A 26 5.25 -16.30 12.20
C GLU A 26 3.86 -16.55 11.56
N TRP A 27 3.03 -17.38 12.19
CA TRP A 27 1.67 -17.73 11.75
C TRP A 27 0.57 -16.88 12.39
N ASN A 28 0.92 -15.95 13.29
CA ASN A 28 -0.03 -15.31 14.22
C ASN A 28 -0.98 -14.28 13.59
N ILE A 29 -0.97 -14.11 12.26
CA ILE A 29 -1.91 -13.23 11.56
C ILE A 29 -3.23 -13.95 11.28
N GLU A 30 -3.19 -15.26 11.04
CA GLU A 30 -4.38 -16.01 10.66
C GLU A 30 -5.39 -16.05 11.83
N ASN A 31 -6.63 -15.60 11.58
CA ASN A 31 -7.70 -15.41 12.57
C ASN A 31 -7.50 -14.30 13.63
N HIS A 32 -6.44 -13.50 13.57
CA HIS A 32 -6.22 -12.38 14.49
C HIS A 32 -6.19 -11.03 13.78
N GLY A 33 -5.46 -10.93 12.66
CA GLY A 33 -5.20 -9.68 11.97
C GLY A 33 -3.86 -9.05 12.39
N VAL A 34 -3.81 -7.72 12.36
CA VAL A 34 -2.65 -6.92 12.79
C VAL A 34 -3.17 -5.82 13.69
N ASP A 35 -2.64 -5.74 14.90
CA ASP A 35 -3.02 -4.70 15.85
C ASP A 35 -2.52 -3.33 15.34
N PRO A 36 -3.37 -2.29 15.36
CA PRO A 36 -2.93 -0.95 15.01
C PRO A 36 -2.06 -0.37 16.12
N ASP A 37 -1.07 0.44 15.76
CA ASP A 37 -0.31 1.22 16.75
C ASP A 37 -1.21 2.22 17.52
N ILE A 38 -2.28 2.64 16.85
CA ILE A 38 -3.25 3.62 17.35
C ILE A 38 -4.64 3.13 16.96
N GLU A 39 -5.40 2.61 17.93
CA GLU A 39 -6.81 2.29 17.73
C GLU A 39 -7.64 3.57 17.55
N VAL A 40 -8.44 3.59 16.49
CA VAL A 40 -9.41 4.65 16.20
C VAL A 40 -10.66 4.01 15.62
N ASP A 41 -11.72 3.96 16.41
CA ASP A 41 -13.00 3.44 15.96
C ASP A 41 -13.81 4.51 15.22
N ILE A 42 -14.60 4.09 14.23
CA ILE A 42 -15.68 4.92 13.67
C ILE A 42 -16.94 4.60 14.46
N THR A 43 -17.36 5.52 15.34
CA THR A 43 -18.57 5.33 16.14
C THR A 43 -19.84 5.46 15.28
N PRO A 44 -20.99 4.92 15.71
CA PRO A 44 -22.26 5.13 15.01
C PRO A 44 -22.62 6.61 14.84
N ASP A 45 -22.28 7.46 15.82
CA ASP A 45 -22.53 8.91 15.76
C ASP A 45 -21.62 9.60 14.74
N ASP A 46 -20.36 9.15 14.61
CA ASP A 46 -19.45 9.64 13.58
C ASP A 46 -19.96 9.26 12.19
N TYR A 47 -20.38 8.00 12.02
CA TYR A 47 -20.96 7.53 10.77
C TYR A 47 -22.23 8.32 10.40
N ALA A 48 -23.14 8.51 11.36
CA ALA A 48 -24.37 9.27 11.16
C ALA A 48 -24.11 10.73 10.80
N ALA A 49 -23.01 11.31 11.31
CA ALA A 49 -22.58 12.66 11.00
C ALA A 49 -21.67 12.77 9.75
N GLY A 50 -21.34 11.65 9.09
CA GLY A 50 -20.44 11.61 7.95
C GLY A 50 -18.98 11.98 8.28
N ARG A 51 -18.56 11.80 9.54
CA ARG A 51 -17.19 12.05 10.00
C ARG A 51 -16.34 10.78 9.87
N ASP A 52 -15.08 10.94 9.49
CA ASP A 52 -14.09 9.85 9.42
C ASP A 52 -12.93 10.13 10.39
N PRO A 53 -13.05 9.71 11.66
CA PRO A 53 -11.99 9.93 12.65
C PRO A 53 -10.68 9.20 12.31
N GLN A 54 -10.73 8.08 11.57
CA GLN A 54 -9.54 7.34 11.18
C GLN A 54 -8.71 8.14 10.16
N LEU A 55 -9.36 8.71 9.15
CA LEU A 55 -8.70 9.57 8.17
C LEU A 55 -8.14 10.83 8.82
N GLU A 56 -8.93 11.49 9.69
CA GLU A 56 -8.49 12.67 10.43
C GLU A 56 -7.25 12.39 11.29
N ARG A 57 -7.26 11.27 12.03
CA ARG A 57 -6.10 10.85 12.82
C ARG A 57 -4.90 10.55 11.94
N GLY A 58 -5.08 9.80 10.85
CA GLY A 58 -4.01 9.46 9.93
C GLY A 58 -3.33 10.69 9.33
N VAL A 59 -4.11 11.72 8.95
CA VAL A 59 -3.57 13.00 8.46
C VAL A 59 -2.81 13.73 9.56
N ALA A 60 -3.34 13.78 10.78
CA ALA A 60 -2.68 14.44 11.91
C ALA A 60 -1.32 13.80 12.22
N GLU A 61 -1.26 12.47 12.30
CA GLU A 61 -0.01 11.73 12.57
C GLU A 61 0.99 11.87 11.42
N ALA A 62 0.54 11.83 10.16
CA ALA A 62 1.41 12.06 9.01
C ALA A 62 2.04 13.46 9.03
N LEU A 63 1.26 14.50 9.37
CA LEU A 63 1.76 15.87 9.50
C LEU A 63 2.71 16.03 10.69
N ALA A 64 2.44 15.36 11.82
CA ALA A 64 3.35 15.33 12.96
C ALA A 64 4.67 14.63 12.62
N GLY A 65 4.62 13.50 11.91
CA GLY A 65 5.79 12.76 11.44
C GLY A 65 6.68 13.57 10.50
N ILE A 66 6.09 14.38 9.61
CA ILE A 66 6.84 15.30 8.74
C ILE A 66 7.58 16.37 9.56
N LYS A 67 6.97 16.89 10.63
CA LYS A 67 7.63 17.86 11.52
C LYS A 67 8.78 17.23 12.30
N LEU A 68 8.61 15.99 12.76
CA LEU A 68 9.61 15.26 13.53
C LEU A 68 10.81 14.83 12.68
N ASN A 69 10.55 14.39 11.44
CA ASN A 69 11.58 13.98 10.49
C ASN A 69 11.31 14.62 9.12
N PRO A 70 11.72 15.89 8.92
CA PRO A 70 11.50 16.57 7.66
C PRO A 70 12.25 15.82 6.56
N LYS A 71 11.51 15.32 5.56
CA LYS A 71 12.11 14.62 4.42
C LYS A 71 13.14 15.54 3.79
N VAL A 72 14.41 15.10 3.77
CA VAL A 72 15.44 15.76 2.99
C VAL A 72 14.99 15.74 1.54
N GLN A 73 14.74 16.91 0.96
CA GLN A 73 14.55 16.99 -0.49
C GLN A 73 15.86 16.54 -1.12
N PHE A 74 15.89 15.32 -1.66
CA PHE A 74 16.99 14.89 -2.49
C PHE A 74 17.01 15.80 -3.72
N LYS A 75 17.93 16.77 -3.71
CA LYS A 75 18.30 17.56 -4.87
C LYS A 75 19.55 16.89 -5.43
N PRO A 76 19.43 16.03 -6.47
CA PRO A 76 20.60 15.48 -7.12
C PRO A 76 21.51 16.65 -7.53
N SER A 77 22.80 16.58 -7.19
CA SER A 77 23.79 17.55 -7.69
C SER A 77 23.97 17.47 -9.20
N TYR A 78 23.47 16.39 -9.82
CA TYR A 78 23.54 16.11 -11.24
C TYR A 78 22.20 15.57 -11.73
N TYR A 79 21.61 16.25 -12.71
CA TYR A 79 20.55 15.70 -13.54
C TYR A 79 21.19 15.20 -14.83
N PRO A 80 20.98 13.94 -15.24
CA PRO A 80 21.49 13.46 -16.52
C PRO A 80 20.87 14.28 -17.65
N ASP A 81 21.70 14.71 -18.60
CA ASP A 81 21.21 15.33 -19.82
C ASP A 81 20.39 14.27 -20.61
N LEU A 82 19.07 14.45 -20.64
CA LEU A 82 18.14 13.62 -21.39
C LEU A 82 18.04 14.04 -22.86
N SER A 83 18.86 15.01 -23.31
CA SER A 83 18.91 15.40 -24.70
C SER A 83 19.28 14.19 -25.57
N ILE A 84 18.56 14.04 -26.68
CA ILE A 84 18.80 12.94 -27.60
C ILE A 84 20.23 13.09 -28.14
N PRO A 85 21.07 12.05 -28.08
CA PRO A 85 22.42 12.11 -28.62
C PRO A 85 22.38 12.57 -30.08
N LYS A 86 23.15 13.60 -30.43
CA LYS A 86 23.18 14.17 -31.79
C LYS A 86 23.38 13.11 -32.88
N LYS A 87 24.09 12.03 -32.54
CA LYS A 87 24.34 10.86 -33.40
C LYS A 87 23.05 10.11 -33.76
N LEU A 88 22.08 9.99 -32.86
CA LEU A 88 20.76 9.39 -33.12
C LEU A 88 19.84 10.32 -33.91
N ALA A 89 19.90 11.64 -33.65
CA ALA A 89 19.12 12.62 -34.41
C ALA A 89 19.47 12.63 -35.90
N LEU A 90 20.74 12.34 -36.24
CA LEU A 90 21.22 12.23 -37.62
C LEU A 90 20.72 10.95 -38.33
N MET A 91 20.48 9.86 -37.58
CA MET A 91 19.98 8.60 -38.13
C MET A 91 18.48 8.61 -38.44
N LYS A 92 17.72 9.55 -37.87
CA LYS A 92 16.29 9.77 -38.21
C LYS A 92 16.08 10.72 -39.41
N LYS A 93 17.15 11.25 -40.01
CA LYS A 93 17.11 12.14 -41.19
C LYS A 93 17.55 11.45 -42.49
N ARG A 94 17.61 10.11 -42.50
CA ARG A 94 17.81 9.30 -43.71
C ARG A 94 16.56 8.50 -44.00
#